data_AF-A0A814LGW7-F1
#
_entry.id   AF-A0A814LGW7-F1
#
_cell.length_a   1.000
_cell.length_b   1.000
_cell.length_c   1.000
_cell.angle_alpha   90.00
_cell.angle_beta   90.00
_cell.angle_gamma   90.00
#
_symmetry.space_group_name_H-M   'P 1'
#
loop_
_entity.id
_entity.type
_entity.pdbx_description
1 polymer ?
#
loop_
_entity_poly.entity_id
_entity_poly.type
_entity_poly.pdbx_seq_one_letter_code
_entity_poly.pdbx_strand_id
1 'polypeptide(L)' 'MSSSAFEDGEYLTCPFNPAHQVISNNFKHHILRCSQHHPDVKTIKCLFNGAHKIKPPNYYDHLCECPDNPAS' A
#
# COMPACT_ATOMS: atom_id res chain seq x y z
N MET A 1 18.09 -6.97 15.00
CA MET A 1 17.90 -5.75 14.20
C MET A 1 16.52 -5.86 13.60
N SER A 2 15.66 -4.92 13.94
CA SER A 2 14.20 -5.05 13.97
C SER A 2 13.61 -5.01 12.56
N SER A 3 13.48 -6.16 11.92
CA SER A 3 12.84 -6.31 10.61
C SER A 3 11.35 -5.98 10.73
N SER A 4 11.00 -4.75 10.40
CA SER A 4 9.60 -4.34 10.17
C SER A 4 9.40 -4.26 8.67
N ALA A 5 8.26 -4.78 8.21
CA ALA A 5 7.79 -4.82 6.82
C ALA A 5 8.01 -3.55 5.97
N PHE A 6 8.15 -2.39 6.62
CA PHE A 6 8.40 -1.08 6.04
C PHE A 6 9.21 -0.30 7.07
N GLU A 7 10.30 0.35 6.65
CA GLU A 7 11.02 1.23 7.57
C GLU A 7 10.15 2.49 7.81
N ASP A 8 10.11 2.97 9.05
CA ASP A 8 9.41 4.20 9.38
C ASP A 8 10.10 5.37 8.68
N GLY A 9 9.40 6.00 7.72
CA GLY A 9 9.93 7.12 6.93
C GLY A 9 10.14 6.83 5.44
N GLU A 10 9.92 5.60 4.95
CA GLU A 10 9.99 5.32 3.51
C GLU A 10 8.82 5.92 2.73
N TYR A 11 9.09 6.41 1.52
CA TYR A 11 8.06 6.91 0.61
C TYR A 11 7.54 5.80 -0.30
N LEU A 12 6.25 5.52 -0.20
CA LEU A 12 5.54 4.57 -1.04
C LEU A 12 4.77 5.33 -2.13
N THR A 13 4.74 4.76 -3.33
CA THR A 13 3.95 5.31 -4.43
C THR A 13 2.50 4.86 -4.29
N CYS A 14 1.56 5.79 -4.43
CA CYS A 14 0.14 5.47 -4.35
C CYS A 14 -0.30 4.62 -5.56
N PRO A 15 -0.98 3.48 -5.32
CA PRO A 15 -1.42 2.59 -6.39
C PRO A 15 -2.67 3.12 -7.13
N PHE A 16 -3.36 4.13 -6.60
CA PHE A 16 -4.45 4.84 -7.31
C PHE A 16 -3.93 5.93 -8.24
N ASN A 17 -2.90 6.64 -7.79
CA ASN A 17 -2.30 7.74 -8.54
C ASN A 17 -0.77 7.69 -8.41
N PRO A 18 -0.04 7.33 -9.48
CA PRO A 18 1.42 7.23 -9.45
C PRO A 18 2.11 8.57 -9.19
N ALA A 19 1.42 9.70 -9.32
CA ALA A 19 1.95 11.02 -8.97
C ALA A 19 2.03 11.25 -7.44
N HIS A 20 1.35 10.45 -6.62
CA HIS A 20 1.39 10.60 -5.17
C HIS A 20 2.49 9.72 -4.57
N GLN A 21 3.42 10.34 -3.85
CA GLN A 21 4.37 9.68 -2.97
C GLN A 21 4.00 9.99 -1.53
N VAL A 22 3.88 8.95 -0.70
CA VAL A 22 3.34 9.06 0.65
C VAL A 22 4.19 8.23 1.60
N ILE A 23 4.50 8.81 2.75
CA ILE A 23 5.30 8.13 3.78
C ILE A 23 4.54 6.90 4.29
N SER A 24 5.25 5.79 4.48
CA SER A 24 4.76 4.49 4.95
C SER A 24 3.81 4.63 6.16
N ASN A 25 4.19 5.43 7.14
CA ASN A 25 3.41 5.71 8.34
C ASN A 25 2.04 6.38 8.06
N ASN A 26 1.97 7.24 7.03
CA ASN A 26 0.74 7.92 6.61
C ASN A 26 -0.03 7.17 5.49
N PHE A 27 0.56 6.11 4.95
CA PHE A 27 0.05 5.43 3.77
C PHE A 27 -1.33 4.82 4.00
N LYS A 28 -1.58 4.24 5.19
CA LYS A 28 -2.91 3.72 5.59
C LYS A 28 -4.02 4.75 5.43
N HIS A 29 -3.82 5.92 6.04
CA HIS A 29 -4.79 7.01 6.01
C HIS A 29 -4.96 7.58 4.61
N HIS A 30 -3.86 7.68 3.86
CA HIS A 30 -3.89 8.12 2.48
C HIS A 30 -4.74 7.21 1.60
N ILE A 31 -4.51 5.89 1.63
CA ILE A 31 -5.24 4.92 0.80
C ILE A 31 -6.74 4.97 1.07
N LEU A 32 -7.16 5.05 2.34
CA LEU A 32 -8.57 5.17 2.70
C LEU A 32 -9.21 6.40 2.06
N ARG A 33 -8.57 7.58 2.16
CA ARG A 33 -9.10 8.81 1.56
C ARG A 33 -8.99 8.80 0.04
N CYS A 34 -7.88 8.33 -0.52
CA CYS A 34 -7.64 8.30 -1.96
C CYS A 34 -8.63 7.36 -2.66
N SER A 35 -8.95 6.21 -2.04
CA SER A 35 -9.97 5.29 -2.54
C SER A 35 -11.37 5.90 -2.64
N GLN A 36 -11.72 6.84 -1.76
CA GLN A 36 -12.99 7.56 -1.83
C GLN A 36 -13.06 8.53 -3.02
N HIS A 37 -11.91 9.08 -3.43
CA HIS A 37 -11.80 9.96 -4.59
C HIS A 37 -11.69 9.18 -5.91
N HIS A 38 -11.30 7.90 -5.85
CA HIS A 38 -11.17 6.99 -6.99
C HIS A 38 -12.10 5.76 -6.85
N PRO A 39 -13.43 5.94 -6.80
CA PRO A 39 -14.38 4.85 -6.63
C PRO A 39 -14.44 3.90 -7.84
N ASP A 40 -13.91 4.32 -8.99
CA ASP A 40 -13.74 3.51 -10.20
C ASP A 40 -12.70 2.39 -9.99
N VAL A 41 -11.72 2.61 -9.10
CA VAL A 41 -10.65 1.66 -8.82
C VAL A 41 -11.09 0.65 -7.76
N LYS A 42 -11.61 -0.49 -8.24
CA LYS A 42 -12.09 -1.58 -7.38
C LYS A 42 -10.97 -2.44 -6.76
N THR A 43 -9.83 -2.49 -7.43
CA THR A 43 -8.67 -3.30 -7.03
C THR A 43 -7.38 -2.56 -7.36
N ILE A 44 -6.43 -2.60 -6.44
CA ILE A 44 -5.09 -2.03 -6.58
C ILE A 44 -4.05 -3.14 -6.58
N LYS A 45 -2.96 -2.90 -7.29
CA LYS A 45 -1.82 -3.82 -7.37
C LYS A 45 -0.97 -3.70 -6.12
N CYS A 46 -0.44 -4.81 -5.61
CA CYS A 46 0.52 -4.77 -4.51
C CYS A 46 1.82 -4.07 -4.95
N LEU A 47 2.47 -3.39 -3.99
CA LEU A 47 3.77 -2.76 -4.16
C LEU A 47 4.90 -3.78 -4.32
N PHE A 48 4.79 -4.94 -3.68
CA PHE A 48 5.79 -5.99 -3.74
C PHE A 48 5.60 -6.90 -4.97
N ASN A 49 4.35 -7.24 -5.27
CA ASN A 49 4.04 -8.13 -6.38
C ASN A 49 2.83 -7.62 -7.19
N GLY A 50 3.10 -7.16 -8.41
CA GLY A 50 2.06 -6.65 -9.32
C GLY A 50 1.00 -7.68 -9.74
N ALA A 51 1.19 -8.97 -9.46
CA ALA A 51 0.20 -10.01 -9.67
C ALA A 51 -0.94 -9.96 -8.64
N HIS A 52 -0.67 -9.50 -7.42
CA HIS A 52 -1.68 -9.38 -6.39
C HIS A 52 -2.62 -8.21 -6.64
N LYS A 53 -3.93 -8.49 -6.59
CA LYS A 53 -5.00 -7.50 -6.72
C LYS A 53 -5.76 -7.44 -5.41
N ILE A 54 -5.65 -6.32 -4.70
CA ILE A 54 -6.21 -6.14 -3.37
C ILE A 54 -7.25 -5.05 -3.41
N LYS A 55 -8.31 -5.19 -2.61
CA LYS A 55 -9.31 -4.14 -2.48
C LYS A 55 -8.74 -3.00 -1.62
N PRO A 56 -9.07 -1.74 -1.92
CA PRO A 56 -8.65 -0.57 -1.14
C PRO A 56 -8.72 -0.72 0.39
N PRO A 57 -9.83 -1.19 1.00
CA PRO A 57 -9.91 -1.31 2.45
C PRO A 57 -8.92 -2.31 3.05
N ASN A 58 -8.53 -3.34 2.29
CA ASN A 58 -7.67 -4.44 2.77
C ASN A 58 -6.21 -4.25 2.35
N TYR A 59 -5.88 -3.14 1.68
CA TYR A 59 -4.56 -2.94 1.10
C TYR A 59 -3.48 -2.85 2.17
N TYR A 60 -3.74 -2.11 3.24
CA TYR A 60 -2.77 -1.94 4.33
C TYR A 60 -2.53 -3.27 5.07
N ASP A 61 -3.59 -4.00 5.40
CA ASP A 61 -3.46 -5.29 6.07
C ASP A 61 -2.72 -6.30 5.18
N HIS A 62 -3.02 -6.30 3.87
CA HIS A 62 -2.26 -7.08 2.90
C HIS A 62 -0.78 -6.74 2.93
N LEU A 63 -0.39 -5.46 2.99
CA LEU A 63 1.02 -5.07 3.03
C LEU A 63 1.76 -5.65 4.27
N CYS A 64 1.08 -5.75 5.40
CA CYS A 64 1.61 -6.37 6.62
C CYS A 64 1.74 -7.90 6.53
N GLU A 65 0.80 -8.55 5.83
CA GLU A 65 0.73 -10.02 5.71
C GLU A 65 1.15 -10.54 4.32
N CYS A 66 1.74 -9.69 3.48
CA CYS A 66 1.99 -10.03 2.08
C CYS A 66 3.11 -11.07 2.02
N PRO A 67 2.89 -12.23 1.37
CA PRO A 67 3.91 -13.27 1.28
C PRO A 67 5.12 -12.86 0.44
N ASP A 68 4.94 -11.90 -0.48
CA ASP A 68 6.04 -11.32 -1.27
C ASP A 68 6.72 -10.12 -0.57
N ASN A 69 6.34 -9.81 0.67
CA ASN A 69 7.00 -8.75 1.41
C ASN A 69 8.45 -9.18 1.72
N PRO A 70 9.48 -8.45 1.27
CA PRO A 70 10.88 -8.83 1.50
C PRO A 70 11.30 -8.83 2.98
N ALA A 71 10.48 -8.28 3.87
CA ALA A 71 10.72 -8.27 5.31
C ALA A 71 9.89 -9.31 6.09
N SER A 72 9.12 -10.18 5.43
CA SER A 72 8.43 -11.34 6.03
C SER A 72 9.23 -12.64 5.92
#